data_AF-A0A6S6TAX3-F1
#
_entry.id   AF-A0A6S6TAX3-F1
#
_cell.length_a   1.000
_cell.length_b   1.000
_cell.length_c   1.000
_cell.angle_alpha   90.00
_cell.angle_beta   90.00
_cell.angle_gamma   90.00
#
_symmetry.space_group_name_H-M   'P 1'
#
loop_
_entity.id
_entity.type
_entity.pdbx_description
1 polymer ?
#
loop_
_entity_poly.entity_id
_entity_poly.type
_entity_poly.pdbx_seq_one_letter_code
_entity_poly.pdbx_strand_id
1 'polypeptide(L)'
;MHNRLTHSLEVSCVGRSLGTLVSREIINKRSDELNAESAKFYKNHLKGVLSAACLCHDIGNPAFGHSGEDAIANYFKKNKDLVENLMTNEEYEDLINFEGNANSIRVLTNNQKGKLDGGLRLTYTTLASIAKYPCESTGKHTSKSNPKTHRKKFGFFQAEKETFLNIAEFTGMLKDDDNDHIGFYRHPFVWLVEAADDICYHVIDLEDAHRVGIIGAQECEELLKNVIMCLDVEDIAKFKDNLKKIHNENARITYLRGKAINSLTYKARDAYMKNLDEILKGTHNKSLFDIVAEDCSAIGEIVKYSYENIYNHRGVVEIENAGYHVMYELLNHFIGPILKNKEKRTQADKKALKLIPGQFDTTKEKSTPYQRILTVVDYLSGMTDLYATELYKKIKGIKIGMNF
;
A
#
# COMPACT_ATOMS: atom_id res chain seq x y z
N MET A 1 -12.28 4.44 14.70
CA MET A 1 -10.90 4.21 14.27
C MET A 1 -10.88 2.93 13.47
N HIS A 2 -10.72 3.10 12.17
CA HIS A 2 -10.41 2.03 11.26
C HIS A 2 -8.95 1.64 11.47
N ASN A 3 -8.70 0.34 11.55
CA ASN A 3 -7.36 -0.19 11.38
C ASN A 3 -7.13 -0.50 9.88
N ARG A 4 -5.91 -0.90 9.51
CA ARG A 4 -5.59 -1.24 8.12
C ARG A 4 -6.55 -2.27 7.50
N LEU A 5 -7.04 -3.23 8.27
CA LEU A 5 -8.00 -4.22 7.77
C LEU A 5 -9.32 -3.56 7.38
N THR A 6 -9.89 -2.74 8.27
CA THR A 6 -11.16 -2.08 7.98
C THR A 6 -11.03 -1.03 6.87
N HIS A 7 -9.89 -0.31 6.79
CA HIS A 7 -9.58 0.56 5.64
C HIS A 7 -9.55 -0.23 4.34
N SER A 8 -8.76 -1.31 4.26
CA SER A 8 -8.68 -2.15 3.06
C SER A 8 -10.03 -2.77 2.65
N LEU A 9 -10.91 -3.06 3.61
CA LEU A 9 -12.28 -3.50 3.32
C LEU A 9 -13.11 -2.40 2.64
N GLU A 10 -12.99 -1.15 3.08
CA GLU A 10 -13.65 0.01 2.46
C GLU A 10 -13.07 0.30 1.08
N VAL A 11 -11.74 0.30 0.94
CA VAL A 11 -11.04 0.41 -0.36
C VAL A 11 -11.51 -0.70 -1.31
N SER A 12 -11.66 -1.93 -0.82
CA SER A 12 -12.19 -3.05 -1.62
C SER A 12 -13.62 -2.82 -2.11
N CYS A 13 -14.49 -2.21 -1.30
CA CYS A 13 -15.85 -1.84 -1.73
C CYS A 13 -15.83 -0.76 -2.82
N VAL A 14 -14.98 0.25 -2.68
CA VAL A 14 -14.81 1.31 -3.70
C VAL A 14 -14.22 0.73 -4.98
N GLY A 15 -13.15 -0.07 -4.89
CA GLY A 15 -12.53 -0.74 -6.03
C GLY A 15 -13.49 -1.66 -6.79
N ARG A 16 -14.34 -2.40 -6.07
CA ARG A 16 -15.43 -3.21 -6.69
C ARG A 16 -16.43 -2.33 -7.45
N SER A 17 -16.76 -1.16 -6.90
CA SER A 17 -17.68 -0.21 -7.52
C SER A 17 -17.08 0.40 -8.78
N LEU A 18 -15.82 0.88 -8.71
CA LEU A 18 -15.06 1.35 -9.87
C LEU A 18 -14.98 0.28 -10.95
N GLY A 19 -14.63 -0.95 -10.61
CA GLY A 19 -14.57 -2.06 -11.58
C GLY A 19 -15.90 -2.32 -12.26
N THR A 20 -17.01 -2.21 -11.53
CA THR A 20 -18.35 -2.37 -12.11
C THR A 20 -18.70 -1.23 -13.07
N LEU A 21 -18.40 0.01 -12.69
CA LEU A 21 -18.69 1.20 -13.46
C LEU A 21 -17.84 1.31 -14.73
N VAL A 22 -16.52 1.13 -14.59
CA VAL A 22 -15.57 1.18 -15.71
C VAL A 22 -15.83 0.06 -16.70
N SER A 23 -16.12 -1.17 -16.23
CA SER A 23 -16.49 -2.26 -17.13
C SER A 23 -17.70 -1.94 -18.00
N ARG A 24 -18.73 -1.28 -17.42
CA ARG A 24 -19.91 -0.86 -18.18
C ARG A 24 -19.54 0.14 -19.27
N GLU A 25 -18.73 1.14 -18.93
CA GLU A 25 -18.29 2.15 -19.89
C GLU A 25 -17.44 1.55 -21.01
N ILE A 26 -16.50 0.67 -20.69
CA ILE A 26 -15.66 -0.03 -21.67
C ILE A 26 -16.51 -0.86 -22.63
N ILE A 27 -17.44 -1.68 -22.11
CA ILE A 27 -18.32 -2.51 -22.95
C ILE A 27 -19.18 -1.63 -23.88
N ASN A 28 -19.68 -0.50 -23.39
CA ASN A 28 -20.57 0.37 -24.16
C ASN A 28 -19.83 1.23 -25.20
N LYS A 29 -18.61 1.69 -24.90
CA LYS A 29 -17.88 2.67 -25.72
C LYS A 29 -16.79 2.04 -26.59
N ARG A 30 -16.35 0.82 -26.26
CA ARG A 30 -15.25 0.11 -26.93
C ARG A 30 -15.59 -1.33 -27.27
N SER A 31 -16.87 -1.64 -27.50
CA SER A 31 -17.32 -2.99 -27.88
C SER A 31 -16.52 -3.56 -29.05
N ASP A 32 -16.16 -2.71 -30.01
CA ASP A 32 -15.53 -3.10 -31.27
C ASP A 32 -14.05 -3.49 -31.08
N GLU A 33 -13.44 -3.10 -29.95
CA GLU A 33 -12.07 -3.48 -29.56
C GLU A 33 -12.03 -4.79 -28.76
N LEU A 34 -13.19 -5.36 -28.39
CA LEU A 34 -13.29 -6.51 -27.50
C LEU A 34 -13.69 -7.78 -28.24
N ASN A 35 -12.91 -8.84 -28.05
CA ASN A 35 -13.38 -10.19 -28.35
C ASN A 35 -14.37 -10.70 -27.28
N ALA A 36 -15.00 -11.86 -27.54
CA ALA A 36 -16.02 -12.42 -26.65
C ALA A 36 -15.50 -12.72 -25.22
N GLU A 37 -14.24 -13.14 -25.10
CA GLU A 37 -13.61 -13.44 -23.80
C GLU A 37 -13.32 -12.16 -23.01
N SER A 38 -12.76 -11.14 -23.66
CA SER A 38 -12.51 -9.82 -23.06
C SER A 38 -13.81 -9.15 -22.60
N ALA A 39 -14.87 -9.20 -23.43
CA ALA A 39 -16.18 -8.68 -23.05
C ALA A 39 -16.75 -9.43 -21.82
N LYS A 40 -16.60 -10.76 -21.77
CA LYS A 40 -17.00 -11.57 -20.61
C LYS A 40 -16.18 -11.23 -19.36
N PHE A 41 -14.88 -10.96 -19.51
CA PHE A 41 -14.00 -10.54 -18.43
C PHE A 41 -14.45 -9.22 -17.81
N TYR A 42 -14.64 -8.17 -18.61
CA TYR A 42 -15.09 -6.89 -18.08
C TYR A 42 -16.46 -7.03 -17.41
N LYS A 43 -17.39 -7.77 -18.01
CA LYS A 43 -18.73 -7.96 -17.45
C LYS A 43 -18.72 -8.65 -16.07
N ASN A 44 -17.86 -9.65 -15.87
CA ASN A 44 -17.98 -10.57 -14.74
C ASN A 44 -16.82 -10.51 -13.74
N HIS A 45 -15.60 -10.21 -14.18
CA HIS A 45 -14.38 -10.52 -13.44
C HIS A 45 -13.60 -9.28 -12.96
N LEU A 46 -13.61 -8.15 -13.69
CA LEU A 46 -12.82 -6.96 -13.30
C LEU A 46 -13.12 -6.48 -11.87
N LYS A 47 -14.40 -6.42 -11.49
CA LYS A 47 -14.82 -6.04 -10.13
C LYS A 47 -14.21 -6.92 -9.03
N GLY A 48 -13.99 -8.21 -9.32
CA GLY A 48 -13.36 -9.16 -8.40
C GLY A 48 -11.85 -8.96 -8.33
N VAL A 49 -11.21 -8.71 -9.48
CA VAL A 49 -9.78 -8.38 -9.55
C VAL A 49 -9.47 -7.12 -8.74
N LEU A 50 -10.21 -6.02 -8.97
CA LEU A 50 -9.98 -4.78 -8.24
C LEU A 50 -10.29 -4.94 -6.76
N SER A 51 -11.38 -5.63 -6.40
CA SER A 51 -11.72 -5.91 -4.99
C SER A 51 -10.60 -6.68 -4.28
N ALA A 52 -10.05 -7.72 -4.91
CA ALA A 52 -8.93 -8.49 -4.36
C ALA A 52 -7.64 -7.65 -4.27
N ALA A 53 -7.30 -6.91 -5.34
CA ALA A 53 -6.13 -6.03 -5.35
C ALA A 53 -6.20 -4.96 -4.25
N CYS A 54 -7.38 -4.34 -4.07
CA CYS A 54 -7.64 -3.38 -3.00
C CYS A 54 -7.51 -4.00 -1.60
N LEU A 55 -7.87 -5.27 -1.39
CA LEU A 55 -7.63 -5.92 -0.09
C LEU A 55 -6.13 -6.13 0.19
N CYS A 56 -5.36 -6.33 -0.87
CA CYS A 56 -3.94 -6.65 -0.79
C CYS A 56 -3.01 -5.43 -0.86
N HIS A 57 -3.48 -4.23 -1.21
CA HIS A 57 -2.62 -3.08 -1.48
C HIS A 57 -1.63 -2.78 -0.35
N ASP A 58 -2.11 -2.88 0.88
CA ASP A 58 -1.41 -2.51 2.10
C ASP A 58 -0.81 -3.69 2.88
N ILE A 59 -0.85 -4.91 2.33
CA ILE A 59 -0.45 -6.14 3.04
C ILE A 59 1.06 -6.20 3.35
N GLY A 60 1.87 -5.48 2.58
CA GLY A 60 3.33 -5.42 2.75
C GLY A 60 3.81 -4.37 3.74
N ASN A 61 2.93 -3.51 4.28
CA ASN A 61 3.35 -2.46 5.20
C ASN A 61 3.77 -3.06 6.55
N PRO A 62 4.92 -2.64 7.11
CA PRO A 62 5.37 -3.11 8.41
C PRO A 62 4.53 -2.53 9.55
N ALA A 63 4.74 -3.05 10.75
CA ALA A 63 4.28 -2.42 11.98
C ALA A 63 4.67 -0.92 11.99
N PHE A 64 3.77 -0.07 12.46
CA PHE A 64 3.90 1.40 12.47
C PHE A 64 4.01 2.07 11.09
N GLY A 65 3.66 1.36 10.00
CA GLY A 65 3.55 1.95 8.66
C GLY A 65 4.83 2.61 8.16
N HIS A 66 4.72 3.85 7.67
CA HIS A 66 5.86 4.59 7.11
C HIS A 66 7.03 4.71 8.11
N SER A 67 6.75 4.91 9.40
CA SER A 67 7.82 4.95 10.42
C SER A 67 8.55 3.60 10.55
N GLY A 68 7.85 2.49 10.33
CA GLY A 68 8.43 1.16 10.25
C GLY A 68 9.28 0.96 8.99
N GLU A 69 8.81 1.43 7.83
CA GLU A 69 9.59 1.43 6.57
C GLU A 69 10.89 2.22 6.75
N ASP A 70 10.78 3.45 7.26
CA ASP A 70 11.91 4.33 7.53
C ASP A 70 12.88 3.71 8.53
N ALA A 71 12.39 3.01 9.56
CA ALA A 71 13.24 2.32 10.52
C ALA A 71 14.04 1.18 9.86
N ILE A 72 13.41 0.39 9.00
CA ILE A 72 14.07 -0.69 8.24
C ILE A 72 15.14 -0.10 7.32
N ALA A 73 14.76 0.87 6.48
CA ALA A 73 15.66 1.54 5.55
C ALA A 73 16.85 2.20 6.26
N ASN A 74 16.60 2.96 7.33
CA ASN A 74 17.64 3.65 8.08
C ASN A 74 18.52 2.72 8.91
N TYR A 75 18.02 1.56 9.33
CA TYR A 75 18.84 0.53 9.96
C TYR A 75 19.96 0.09 9.03
N PHE A 76 19.66 -0.26 7.78
CA PHE A 76 20.67 -0.70 6.82
C PHE A 76 21.60 0.45 6.39
N LYS A 77 21.08 1.68 6.23
CA LYS A 77 21.92 2.86 5.98
C LYS A 77 22.95 3.12 7.08
N LYS A 78 22.52 3.05 8.35
CA LYS A 78 23.41 3.29 9.51
C LYS A 78 24.39 2.13 9.76
N ASN A 79 24.02 0.92 9.35
CA ASN A 79 24.84 -0.29 9.51
C ASN A 79 25.41 -0.76 8.17
N LYS A 80 25.77 0.18 7.29
CA LYS A 80 26.28 -0.09 5.95
C LYS A 80 27.43 -1.10 5.93
N ASP A 81 28.43 -0.90 6.80
CA ASP A 81 29.62 -1.75 6.89
C ASP A 81 29.30 -3.21 7.28
N LEU A 82 28.15 -3.45 7.91
CA LEU A 82 27.70 -4.79 8.29
C LEU A 82 27.21 -5.61 7.10
N VAL A 83 26.69 -4.95 6.05
CA VAL A 83 25.90 -5.63 5.01
C VAL A 83 26.35 -5.36 3.58
N GLU A 84 26.86 -4.17 3.24
CA GLU A 84 27.08 -3.76 1.83
C GLU A 84 28.00 -4.73 1.08
N ASN A 85 29.13 -5.10 1.67
CA ASN A 85 30.12 -6.00 1.05
C ASN A 85 29.65 -7.48 0.97
N LEU A 86 28.43 -7.80 1.41
CA LEU A 86 27.90 -9.17 1.44
C LEU A 86 26.88 -9.45 0.32
N MET A 87 26.58 -8.46 -0.53
CA MET A 87 25.51 -8.53 -1.52
C MET A 87 25.80 -7.62 -2.72
N THR A 88 24.98 -7.69 -3.77
CA THR A 88 25.13 -6.77 -4.92
C THR A 88 24.64 -5.36 -4.58
N ASN A 89 24.95 -4.40 -5.45
CA ASN A 89 24.45 -3.03 -5.29
C ASN A 89 22.90 -2.99 -5.33
N GLU A 90 22.28 -3.75 -6.22
CA GLU A 90 20.82 -3.85 -6.34
C GLU A 90 20.18 -4.46 -5.09
N GLU A 91 20.77 -5.54 -4.55
CA GLU A 91 20.32 -6.16 -3.30
C GLU A 91 20.47 -5.20 -2.09
N TYR A 92 21.52 -4.39 -2.07
CA TYR A 92 21.71 -3.38 -1.03
C TYR A 92 20.72 -2.21 -1.16
N GLU A 93 20.46 -1.73 -2.38
CA GLU A 93 19.46 -0.69 -2.67
C GLU A 93 18.06 -1.10 -2.24
N ASP A 94 17.69 -2.38 -2.38
CA ASP A 94 16.43 -2.92 -1.83
C ASP A 94 16.32 -2.70 -0.31
N LEU A 95 17.40 -2.94 0.43
CA LEU A 95 17.40 -2.86 1.89
C LEU A 95 17.34 -1.42 2.39
N ILE A 96 18.11 -0.51 1.78
CA ILE A 96 18.18 0.89 2.21
C ILE A 96 17.01 1.74 1.71
N ASN A 97 16.18 1.20 0.82
CA ASN A 97 14.97 1.85 0.33
C ASN A 97 13.69 1.09 0.66
N PHE A 98 13.73 0.07 1.55
CA PHE A 98 12.61 -0.82 1.88
C PHE A 98 11.23 -0.16 1.74
N GLU A 99 10.33 -0.81 1.00
CA GLU A 99 9.08 -0.21 0.58
C GLU A 99 7.92 -1.23 0.66
N GLY A 100 6.80 -0.81 1.23
CA GLY A 100 5.65 -1.66 1.50
C GLY A 100 4.99 -2.24 0.25
N ASN A 101 4.93 -1.53 -0.87
CA ASN A 101 4.41 -2.05 -2.16
C ASN A 101 5.31 -3.15 -2.71
N ALA A 102 6.64 -2.99 -2.62
CA ALA A 102 7.58 -4.06 -2.97
C ALA A 102 7.41 -5.28 -2.06
N ASN A 103 7.23 -5.03 -0.76
CA ASN A 103 6.94 -6.08 0.20
C ASN A 103 5.56 -6.71 0.01
N SER A 104 4.57 -6.00 -0.53
CA SER A 104 3.26 -6.57 -0.86
C SER A 104 3.41 -7.68 -1.91
N ILE A 105 4.19 -7.44 -2.98
CA ILE A 105 4.47 -8.50 -3.97
C ILE A 105 5.16 -9.68 -3.30
N ARG A 106 6.18 -9.44 -2.47
CA ARG A 106 6.89 -10.48 -1.73
C ARG A 106 5.98 -11.30 -0.82
N VAL A 107 5.18 -10.66 0.03
CA VAL A 107 4.27 -11.35 0.96
C VAL A 107 3.28 -12.24 0.21
N LEU A 108 2.83 -11.81 -0.97
CA LEU A 108 1.83 -12.54 -1.76
C LEU A 108 2.42 -13.71 -2.56
N THR A 109 3.71 -13.66 -2.91
CA THR A 109 4.35 -14.62 -3.82
C THR A 109 5.42 -15.51 -3.15
N ASN A 110 6.00 -15.06 -2.04
CA ASN A 110 7.09 -15.75 -1.35
C ASN A 110 6.62 -17.05 -0.67
N ASN A 111 7.54 -18.03 -0.62
CA ASN A 111 7.29 -19.35 -0.05
C ASN A 111 7.71 -19.41 1.41
N GLN A 112 6.74 -19.64 2.30
CA GLN A 112 7.00 -19.94 3.70
C GLN A 112 7.20 -21.45 3.91
N LYS A 113 8.05 -21.81 4.88
CA LYS A 113 8.32 -23.21 5.19
C LYS A 113 7.03 -23.93 5.62
N GLY A 114 6.77 -25.09 5.02
CA GLY A 114 5.57 -25.88 5.29
C GLY A 114 4.32 -25.42 4.55
N LYS A 115 4.45 -24.48 3.60
CA LYS A 115 3.37 -24.11 2.66
C LYS A 115 3.71 -24.56 1.24
N LEU A 116 2.69 -24.55 0.37
CA LEU A 116 2.85 -24.81 -1.06
C LEU A 116 3.69 -23.71 -1.73
N ASP A 117 4.40 -24.07 -2.80
CA ASP A 117 5.15 -23.10 -3.61
C ASP A 117 4.21 -22.12 -4.34
N GLY A 118 4.67 -20.89 -4.56
CA GLY A 118 3.94 -19.81 -5.23
C GLY A 118 3.12 -18.91 -4.30
N GLY A 119 3.41 -18.90 -2.99
CA GLY A 119 2.74 -18.05 -2.01
C GLY A 119 1.22 -18.25 -1.99
N LEU A 120 0.46 -17.17 -2.19
CA LEU A 120 -1.02 -17.21 -2.24
C LEU A 120 -1.58 -17.60 -3.62
N ARG A 121 -0.73 -17.73 -4.65
CA ARG A 121 -1.13 -18.10 -6.03
C ARG A 121 -2.29 -17.27 -6.59
N LEU A 122 -2.24 -15.96 -6.38
CA LEU A 122 -3.18 -15.03 -7.00
C LEU A 122 -2.98 -14.99 -8.52
N THR A 123 -4.01 -14.57 -9.26
CA THR A 123 -3.88 -14.36 -10.70
C THR A 123 -2.89 -13.24 -10.99
N TYR A 124 -2.11 -13.37 -12.07
CA TYR A 124 -1.17 -12.31 -12.47
C TYR A 124 -1.85 -10.96 -12.67
N THR A 125 -3.08 -10.93 -13.17
CA THR A 125 -3.87 -9.69 -13.30
C THR A 125 -4.11 -9.00 -11.94
N THR A 126 -4.33 -9.77 -10.87
CA THR A 126 -4.50 -9.21 -9.52
C THR A 126 -3.16 -8.66 -9.00
N LEU A 127 -2.06 -9.40 -9.19
CA LEU A 127 -0.71 -8.96 -8.80
C LEU A 127 -0.24 -7.73 -9.59
N ALA A 128 -0.55 -7.64 -10.89
CA ALA A 128 -0.26 -6.47 -11.70
C ALA A 128 -1.08 -5.24 -11.25
N SER A 129 -2.30 -5.45 -10.77
CA SER A 129 -3.19 -4.37 -10.31
C SER A 129 -2.72 -3.72 -9.00
N ILE A 130 -1.89 -4.40 -8.21
CA ILE A 130 -1.28 -3.84 -6.98
C ILE A 130 0.11 -3.23 -7.22
N ALA A 131 0.71 -3.45 -8.39
CA ALA A 131 2.06 -3.00 -8.71
C ALA A 131 2.12 -1.49 -8.97
N LYS A 132 2.00 -0.68 -7.90
CA LYS A 132 1.96 0.79 -7.95
C LYS A 132 3.22 1.41 -8.55
N TYR A 133 4.37 0.78 -8.34
CA TYR A 133 5.67 1.25 -8.82
C TYR A 133 6.45 0.11 -9.49
N PRO A 134 6.10 -0.30 -10.72
CA PRO A 134 6.60 -1.53 -11.33
C PRO A 134 8.04 -1.40 -11.87
N CYS A 135 9.00 -1.10 -10.99
CA CYS A 135 10.43 -1.07 -11.27
C CYS A 135 11.23 -1.68 -10.10
N GLU A 136 12.48 -2.04 -10.39
CA GLU A 136 13.44 -2.41 -9.35
C GLU A 136 13.94 -1.17 -8.57
N SER A 137 14.55 -1.39 -7.40
CA SER A 137 15.00 -0.34 -6.49
C SER A 137 15.97 0.66 -7.12
N THR A 138 16.96 0.17 -7.89
CA THR A 138 17.89 1.00 -8.69
C THR A 138 17.21 1.75 -9.82
N GLY A 139 16.04 1.28 -10.26
CA GLY A 139 15.21 1.93 -11.28
C GLY A 139 14.39 3.11 -10.76
N LYS A 140 14.40 3.43 -9.46
CA LYS A 140 13.62 4.56 -8.93
C LYS A 140 14.01 5.90 -9.57
N HIS A 141 13.03 6.70 -9.95
CA HIS A 141 13.22 8.02 -10.55
C HIS A 141 13.08 9.13 -9.50
N THR A 142 14.09 10.00 -9.39
CA THR A 142 14.18 11.02 -8.33
C THR A 142 14.06 12.45 -8.84
N SER A 143 13.95 12.68 -10.15
CA SER A 143 13.84 14.04 -10.69
C SER A 143 12.53 14.71 -10.28
N LYS A 144 12.64 15.95 -9.76
CA LYS A 144 11.49 16.80 -9.46
C LYS A 144 10.97 17.57 -10.68
N SER A 145 11.82 17.81 -11.69
CA SER A 145 11.44 18.59 -12.88
C SER A 145 10.68 17.77 -13.93
N ASN A 146 10.82 16.44 -13.91
CA ASN A 146 10.10 15.52 -14.78
C ASN A 146 9.69 14.25 -14.00
N PRO A 147 8.70 14.34 -13.10
CA PRO A 147 8.35 13.23 -12.24
C PRO A 147 7.74 12.07 -13.04
N LYS A 148 8.31 10.87 -12.87
CA LYS A 148 7.76 9.61 -13.40
C LYS A 148 7.01 8.88 -12.29
N THR A 149 5.68 8.94 -12.31
CA THR A 149 4.83 8.42 -11.21
C THR A 149 4.97 6.92 -10.99
N HIS A 150 5.13 6.14 -12.07
CA HIS A 150 5.37 4.70 -12.02
C HIS A 150 6.72 4.31 -11.42
N ARG A 151 7.65 5.26 -11.24
CA ARG A 151 8.99 5.06 -10.68
C ARG A 151 9.29 5.96 -9.48
N LYS A 152 8.25 6.57 -8.88
CA LYS A 152 8.41 7.43 -7.68
C LYS A 152 9.03 6.66 -6.50
N LYS A 153 8.69 5.38 -6.38
CA LYS A 153 9.33 4.39 -5.50
C LYS A 153 9.66 3.15 -6.36
N PHE A 154 9.76 1.97 -5.76
CA PHE A 154 9.93 0.70 -6.47
C PHE A 154 8.93 -0.34 -5.95
N GLY A 155 8.74 -1.44 -6.67
CA GLY A 155 7.58 -2.32 -6.47
C GLY A 155 7.87 -3.80 -6.45
N PHE A 156 9.14 -4.20 -6.53
CA PHE A 156 9.57 -5.57 -6.26
C PHE A 156 11.03 -5.59 -5.83
N PHE A 157 11.36 -6.49 -4.92
CA PHE A 157 12.73 -6.77 -4.52
C PHE A 157 13.44 -7.62 -5.59
N GLN A 158 14.77 -7.63 -5.58
CA GLN A 158 15.59 -8.53 -6.40
C GLN A 158 15.24 -10.01 -6.17
N ALA A 159 14.84 -10.37 -4.94
CA ALA A 159 14.34 -11.72 -4.64
C ALA A 159 13.06 -12.09 -5.42
N GLU A 160 12.25 -11.10 -5.80
CA GLU A 160 10.99 -11.26 -6.53
C GLU A 160 11.08 -10.89 -8.02
N LYS A 161 12.27 -10.53 -8.51
CA LYS A 161 12.52 -10.05 -9.88
C LYS A 161 11.94 -10.98 -10.95
N GLU A 162 12.29 -12.27 -10.92
CA GLU A 162 11.77 -13.26 -11.88
C GLU A 162 10.25 -13.41 -11.77
N THR A 163 9.69 -13.34 -10.57
CA THR A 163 8.23 -13.39 -10.38
C THR A 163 7.56 -12.18 -11.01
N PHE A 164 8.16 -11.00 -10.85
CA PHE A 164 7.64 -9.77 -11.44
C PHE A 164 7.75 -9.75 -12.96
N LEU A 165 8.86 -10.26 -13.53
CA LEU A 165 9.00 -10.43 -14.98
C LEU A 165 7.89 -11.31 -15.57
N ASN A 166 7.56 -12.41 -14.89
CA ASN A 166 6.41 -13.24 -15.28
C ASN A 166 5.08 -12.47 -15.18
N ILE A 167 4.84 -11.72 -14.10
CA ILE A 167 3.63 -10.87 -13.96
C ILE A 167 3.53 -9.93 -15.17
N ALA A 168 4.61 -9.22 -15.50
CA ALA A 168 4.66 -8.26 -16.58
C ALA A 168 4.42 -8.92 -17.95
N GLU A 169 5.09 -10.05 -18.22
CA GLU A 169 4.92 -10.80 -19.47
C GLU A 169 3.48 -11.29 -19.66
N PHE A 170 2.93 -11.99 -18.67
CA PHE A 170 1.59 -12.60 -18.77
C PHE A 170 0.44 -11.57 -18.74
N THR A 171 0.70 -10.33 -18.34
CA THR A 171 -0.28 -9.24 -18.38
C THR A 171 -0.01 -8.20 -19.47
N GLY A 172 1.05 -8.39 -20.27
CA GLY A 172 1.40 -7.49 -21.37
C GLY A 172 1.78 -6.09 -20.88
N MET A 173 2.39 -5.96 -19.70
CA MET A 173 2.86 -4.67 -19.21
C MET A 173 3.92 -4.09 -20.15
N LEU A 174 3.74 -2.82 -20.51
CA LEU A 174 4.67 -2.10 -21.38
C LEU A 174 5.97 -1.82 -20.63
N LYS A 175 7.11 -2.10 -21.24
CA LYS A 175 8.43 -1.79 -20.68
C LYS A 175 8.68 -0.28 -20.71
N ASP A 176 9.32 0.26 -19.68
CA ASP A 176 9.83 1.64 -19.67
C ASP A 176 11.23 1.66 -20.29
N ASP A 177 11.31 1.91 -21.59
CA ASP A 177 12.59 1.94 -22.34
C ASP A 177 13.44 3.18 -22.03
N ASP A 178 12.91 4.17 -21.30
CA ASP A 178 13.67 5.32 -20.81
C ASP A 178 14.44 5.00 -19.50
N ASN A 179 14.71 3.73 -19.24
CA ASN A 179 15.39 3.25 -18.04
C ASN A 179 16.51 2.27 -18.41
N ASP A 180 17.73 2.54 -17.92
CA ASP A 180 18.83 1.57 -17.99
C ASP A 180 18.62 0.37 -17.05
N HIS A 181 17.64 0.48 -16.15
CA HIS A 181 17.22 -0.55 -15.20
C HIS A 181 15.87 -1.18 -15.58
N ILE A 182 15.50 -2.26 -14.91
CA ILE A 182 14.22 -2.94 -15.15
C ILE A 182 13.07 -2.08 -14.61
N GLY A 183 12.17 -1.69 -15.51
CA GLY A 183 10.95 -0.96 -15.19
C GLY A 183 9.88 -1.13 -16.26
N PHE A 184 8.64 -0.95 -15.84
CA PHE A 184 7.46 -1.04 -16.68
C PHE A 184 6.57 0.19 -16.45
N TYR A 185 5.66 0.47 -17.37
CA TYR A 185 4.55 1.36 -17.11
C TYR A 185 3.50 0.65 -16.25
N ARG A 186 2.73 1.42 -15.46
CA ARG A 186 1.68 0.89 -14.60
C ARG A 186 0.64 0.11 -15.41
N HIS A 187 0.24 -1.06 -14.93
CA HIS A 187 -0.91 -1.76 -15.50
C HIS A 187 -2.17 -0.88 -15.36
N PRO A 188 -3.08 -0.81 -16.35
CA PRO A 188 -4.23 0.11 -16.32
C PRO A 188 -5.07 0.06 -15.04
N PHE A 189 -5.22 -1.13 -14.45
CA PHE A 189 -5.99 -1.34 -13.23
C PHE A 189 -5.35 -0.75 -11.96
N VAL A 190 -4.04 -0.46 -11.96
CA VAL A 190 -3.36 0.20 -10.84
C VAL A 190 -3.99 1.56 -10.56
N TRP A 191 -4.32 2.32 -11.60
CA TRP A 191 -4.94 3.64 -11.46
C TRP A 191 -6.30 3.59 -10.74
N LEU A 192 -7.05 2.50 -10.92
CA LEU A 192 -8.33 2.28 -10.24
C LEU A 192 -8.16 1.85 -8.78
N VAL A 193 -7.13 1.04 -8.49
CA VAL A 193 -6.79 0.65 -7.10
C VAL A 193 -6.27 1.87 -6.33
N GLU A 194 -5.37 2.65 -6.93
CA GLU A 194 -4.85 3.90 -6.35
C GLU A 194 -5.99 4.89 -6.08
N ALA A 195 -6.91 5.08 -7.03
CA ALA A 195 -8.06 5.95 -6.81
C ALA A 195 -8.99 5.46 -5.71
N ALA A 196 -9.21 4.15 -5.58
CA ALA A 196 -10.03 3.60 -4.50
C ALA A 196 -9.39 3.87 -3.13
N ASP A 197 -8.06 3.73 -3.04
CA ASP A 197 -7.29 3.99 -1.82
C ASP A 197 -7.33 5.48 -1.46
N ASP A 198 -6.99 6.37 -2.39
CA ASP A 198 -6.97 7.82 -2.17
C ASP A 198 -8.36 8.36 -1.74
N ILE A 199 -9.44 7.86 -2.34
CA ILE A 199 -10.82 8.24 -1.96
C ILE A 199 -11.12 7.83 -0.51
N CYS A 200 -10.77 6.60 -0.13
CA CYS A 200 -11.04 6.13 1.22
C CYS A 200 -10.16 6.88 2.22
N TYR A 201 -8.87 7.01 1.95
CA TYR A 201 -7.91 7.70 2.79
C TYR A 201 -8.37 9.11 3.14
N HIS A 202 -8.72 9.92 2.14
CA HIS A 202 -9.08 11.32 2.37
C HIS A 202 -10.46 11.55 2.99
N VAL A 203 -11.43 10.64 2.78
CA VAL A 203 -12.80 10.82 3.28
C VAL A 203 -13.02 10.12 4.62
N ILE A 204 -12.45 8.94 4.80
CA ILE A 204 -12.69 8.09 5.98
C ILE A 204 -11.85 8.58 7.16
N ASP A 205 -10.62 9.04 6.91
CA ASP A 205 -9.77 9.63 7.96
C ASP A 205 -10.43 10.84 8.62
N LEU A 206 -11.25 11.62 7.89
CA LEU A 206 -12.03 12.71 8.47
C LEU A 206 -13.10 12.20 9.46
N GLU A 207 -13.80 11.12 9.13
CA GLU A 207 -14.77 10.51 10.05
C GLU A 207 -14.06 9.95 11.28
N ASP A 208 -12.91 9.30 11.10
CA ASP A 208 -12.15 8.76 12.23
C ASP A 208 -11.59 9.84 13.12
N ALA A 209 -11.04 10.91 12.53
CA ALA A 209 -10.60 12.09 13.27
C ALA A 209 -11.75 12.70 14.09
N HIS A 210 -12.96 12.72 13.54
CA HIS A 210 -14.13 13.19 14.28
C HIS A 210 -14.43 12.27 15.47
N ARG A 211 -14.44 10.95 15.26
CA ARG A 211 -14.71 9.96 16.30
C ARG A 211 -13.71 9.99 17.45
N VAL A 212 -12.45 10.37 17.20
CA VAL A 212 -11.41 10.52 18.23
C VAL A 212 -11.31 11.93 18.80
N GLY A 213 -12.17 12.87 18.36
CA GLY A 213 -12.25 14.23 18.88
C GLY A 213 -11.18 15.19 18.36
N ILE A 214 -10.51 14.87 17.24
CA ILE A 214 -9.54 15.77 16.59
C ILE A 214 -10.25 16.87 15.80
N ILE A 215 -11.37 16.55 15.14
CA ILE A 215 -12.18 17.50 14.37
C ILE A 215 -13.61 17.57 14.94
N GLY A 216 -14.11 18.80 15.08
CA GLY A 216 -15.49 19.04 15.49
C GLY A 216 -16.49 18.60 14.43
N ALA A 217 -17.68 18.17 14.84
CA ALA A 217 -18.68 17.67 13.89
C ALA A 217 -19.09 18.68 12.83
N GLN A 218 -19.28 19.94 13.20
CA GLN A 218 -19.69 21.00 12.28
C GLN A 218 -18.66 21.16 11.15
N GLU A 219 -17.38 21.19 11.50
CA GLU A 219 -16.28 21.34 10.55
C GLU A 219 -16.15 20.11 9.65
N CYS A 220 -16.23 18.90 10.22
CA CYS A 220 -16.23 17.64 9.47
C CYS A 220 -17.39 17.60 8.46
N GLU A 221 -18.59 17.98 8.90
CA GLU A 221 -19.76 18.05 8.02
C GLU A 221 -19.58 19.07 6.90
N GLU A 222 -19.01 20.23 7.19
CA GLU A 222 -18.82 21.31 6.22
C GLU A 222 -17.83 20.91 5.12
N LEU A 223 -16.68 20.34 5.51
CA LEU A 223 -15.69 19.79 4.58
C LEU A 223 -16.31 18.76 3.62
N LEU A 224 -17.04 17.77 4.17
CA LEU A 224 -17.67 16.74 3.35
C LEU A 224 -18.81 17.27 2.46
N LYS A 225 -19.62 18.20 2.97
CA LYS A 225 -20.68 18.85 2.18
C LYS A 225 -20.09 19.63 1.01
N ASN A 226 -19.00 20.36 1.24
CA ASN A 226 -18.35 21.17 0.21
C ASN A 226 -17.88 20.28 -0.95
N VAL A 227 -17.27 19.12 -0.65
CA VAL A 227 -16.91 18.15 -1.70
C VAL A 227 -18.13 17.65 -2.47
N ILE A 228 -19.20 17.26 -1.79
CA ILE A 228 -20.41 16.75 -2.47
C ILE A 228 -21.03 17.81 -3.39
N MET A 229 -21.14 19.05 -2.91
CA MET A 229 -21.70 20.16 -3.69
C MET A 229 -20.80 20.54 -4.88
N CYS A 230 -19.49 20.51 -4.68
CA CYS A 230 -18.50 20.86 -5.68
C CYS A 230 -18.43 19.83 -6.83
N LEU A 231 -18.52 18.53 -6.51
CA LEU A 231 -18.50 17.48 -7.53
C LEU A 231 -19.80 17.41 -8.36
N ASP A 232 -20.92 17.88 -7.80
CA ASP A 232 -22.22 17.98 -8.47
C ASP A 232 -22.68 16.67 -9.17
N VAL A 233 -22.50 15.55 -8.46
CA VAL A 233 -22.94 14.21 -8.93
C VAL A 233 -24.32 13.85 -8.38
N GLU A 234 -24.63 14.34 -7.18
CA GLU A 234 -25.85 14.01 -6.45
C GLU A 234 -27.01 14.94 -6.83
N ASP A 235 -28.25 14.48 -6.66
CA ASP A 235 -29.41 15.36 -6.64
C ASP A 235 -29.32 16.25 -5.39
N ILE A 236 -28.82 17.48 -5.56
CA ILE A 236 -28.53 18.42 -4.46
C ILE A 236 -29.78 18.75 -3.64
N ALA A 237 -30.95 18.83 -4.26
CA ALA A 237 -32.19 19.11 -3.55
C ALA A 237 -32.56 17.94 -2.63
N LYS A 238 -32.56 16.71 -3.17
CA LYS A 238 -32.83 15.49 -2.41
C LYS A 238 -31.76 15.21 -1.35
N PHE A 239 -30.50 15.50 -1.65
CA PHE A 239 -29.39 15.39 -0.70
C PHE A 239 -29.60 16.30 0.51
N LYS A 240 -29.88 17.60 0.28
CA LYS A 240 -30.12 18.57 1.36
C LYS A 240 -31.36 18.20 2.19
N ASP A 241 -32.43 17.71 1.57
CA ASP A 241 -33.62 17.26 2.27
C ASP A 241 -33.35 16.04 3.17
N ASN A 242 -32.67 15.01 2.65
CA ASN A 242 -32.31 13.83 3.44
C ASN A 242 -31.40 14.20 4.61
N LEU A 243 -30.40 15.06 4.38
CA LEU A 243 -29.48 15.47 5.44
C LEU A 243 -30.19 16.21 6.59
N LYS A 244 -31.24 16.98 6.31
CA LYS A 244 -32.04 17.65 7.36
C LYS A 244 -32.83 16.68 8.23
N LYS A 245 -33.19 15.50 7.70
CA LYS A 245 -33.95 14.46 8.42
C LYS A 245 -33.09 13.64 9.38
N ILE A 246 -31.75 13.72 9.26
CA ILE A 246 -30.82 13.01 10.13
C ILE A 246 -30.43 13.95 11.27
N HIS A 247 -30.90 13.65 12.49
CA HIS A 247 -30.64 14.45 13.68
C HIS A 247 -29.40 14.00 14.47
N ASN A 248 -29.03 12.72 14.37
CA ASN A 248 -27.84 12.20 15.04
C ASN A 248 -26.58 12.63 14.29
N GLU A 249 -25.67 13.30 14.99
CA GLU A 249 -24.42 13.86 14.46
C GLU A 249 -23.55 12.81 13.73
N ASN A 250 -23.23 11.69 14.40
CA ASN A 250 -22.45 10.61 13.80
C ASN A 250 -23.13 10.03 12.54
N ALA A 251 -24.46 9.85 12.57
CA ALA A 251 -25.20 9.37 11.41
C ALA A 251 -25.17 10.36 10.24
N ARG A 252 -25.12 11.67 10.50
CA ARG A 252 -24.96 12.70 9.46
C ARG A 252 -23.60 12.59 8.79
N ILE A 253 -22.54 12.45 9.58
CA ILE A 253 -21.17 12.30 9.05
C ILE A 253 -21.05 11.00 8.26
N THR A 254 -21.56 9.87 8.76
CA THR A 254 -21.56 8.61 8.01
C THR A 254 -22.36 8.72 6.70
N TYR A 255 -23.49 9.44 6.69
CA TYR A 255 -24.25 9.71 5.46
C TYR A 255 -23.46 10.56 4.47
N LEU A 256 -22.83 11.65 4.95
CA LEU A 256 -22.00 12.53 4.14
C LEU A 256 -20.80 11.78 3.54
N ARG A 257 -20.10 10.97 4.34
CA ARG A 257 -19.04 10.07 3.89
C ARG A 257 -19.50 9.20 2.74
N GLY A 258 -20.64 8.52 2.88
CA GLY A 258 -21.19 7.67 1.82
C GLY A 258 -21.48 8.44 0.54
N LYS A 259 -21.98 9.68 0.65
CA LYS A 259 -22.26 10.55 -0.49
C LYS A 259 -21.00 11.11 -1.16
N ALA A 260 -19.99 11.46 -0.37
CA ALA A 260 -18.70 11.93 -0.89
C ALA A 260 -17.98 10.80 -1.64
N ILE A 261 -17.88 9.61 -1.03
CA ILE A 261 -17.28 8.42 -1.67
C ILE A 261 -18.01 8.08 -2.97
N ASN A 262 -19.35 8.09 -2.97
CA ASN A 262 -20.13 7.84 -4.19
C ASN A 262 -19.79 8.85 -5.30
N SER A 263 -19.80 10.15 -4.98
CA SER A 263 -19.52 11.23 -5.93
C SER A 263 -18.10 11.13 -6.49
N LEU A 264 -17.11 10.93 -5.63
CA LEU A 264 -15.71 10.74 -6.00
C LEU A 264 -15.53 9.49 -6.88
N THR A 265 -16.22 8.39 -6.58
CA THR A 265 -16.18 7.15 -7.38
C THR A 265 -16.64 7.39 -8.82
N TYR A 266 -17.74 8.13 -9.00
CA TYR A 266 -18.23 8.49 -10.34
C TYR A 266 -17.26 9.39 -11.09
N LYS A 267 -16.66 10.38 -10.41
CA LYS A 267 -15.69 11.30 -11.02
C LYS A 267 -14.37 10.61 -11.35
N ALA A 268 -13.90 9.68 -10.51
CA ALA A 268 -12.72 8.86 -10.79
C ALA A 268 -12.96 7.93 -12.00
N ARG A 269 -14.16 7.35 -12.14
CA ARG A 269 -14.56 6.63 -13.37
C ARG A 269 -14.46 7.55 -14.60
N ASP A 270 -15.00 8.75 -14.52
CA ASP A 270 -14.98 9.69 -15.66
C ASP A 270 -13.57 10.12 -16.04
N ALA A 271 -12.73 10.42 -15.04
CA ALA A 271 -11.31 10.69 -15.22
C ALA A 271 -10.59 9.50 -15.87
N TYR A 272 -10.84 8.27 -15.40
CA TYR A 272 -10.24 7.08 -15.99
C TYR A 272 -10.63 6.90 -17.46
N MET A 273 -11.93 7.01 -17.77
CA MET A 273 -12.41 6.83 -19.15
C MET A 273 -11.92 7.94 -20.09
N LYS A 274 -11.81 9.18 -19.60
CA LYS A 274 -11.26 10.31 -20.37
C LYS A 274 -9.79 10.12 -20.73
N ASN A 275 -9.01 9.51 -19.83
CA ASN A 275 -7.57 9.33 -19.98
C ASN A 275 -7.17 7.89 -20.40
N LEU A 276 -8.13 7.04 -20.77
CA LEU A 276 -7.91 5.62 -21.02
C LEU A 276 -6.84 5.37 -22.10
N ASP A 277 -6.84 6.15 -23.19
CA ASP A 277 -5.85 5.99 -24.26
C ASP A 277 -4.42 6.30 -23.80
N GLU A 278 -4.22 7.30 -22.95
CA GLU A 278 -2.91 7.62 -22.38
C GLU A 278 -2.48 6.55 -21.39
N ILE A 279 -3.42 6.03 -20.58
CA ILE A 279 -3.17 4.94 -19.63
C ILE A 279 -2.72 3.68 -20.39
N LEU A 280 -3.41 3.31 -21.47
CA LEU A 280 -3.08 2.14 -22.29
C LEU A 280 -1.73 2.29 -23.01
N LYS A 281 -1.30 3.51 -23.32
CA LYS A 281 0.02 3.81 -23.92
C LYS A 281 1.13 3.96 -22.89
N GLY A 282 0.83 3.93 -21.59
CA GLY A 282 1.80 4.14 -20.52
C GLY A 282 2.25 5.59 -20.33
N THR A 283 1.68 6.55 -21.06
CA THR A 283 2.11 7.96 -21.00
C THR A 283 1.44 8.76 -19.88
N HIS A 284 0.41 8.19 -19.24
CA HIS A 284 -0.31 8.83 -18.15
C HIS A 284 0.54 8.95 -16.89
N ASN A 285 0.56 10.14 -16.28
CA ASN A 285 1.47 10.47 -15.17
C ASN A 285 0.81 11.20 -13.99
N LYS A 286 -0.51 11.07 -13.82
CA LYS A 286 -1.24 11.74 -12.75
C LYS A 286 -2.26 10.81 -12.11
N SER A 287 -2.45 10.88 -10.80
CA SER A 287 -3.47 10.04 -10.14
C SER A 287 -4.87 10.49 -10.58
N LEU A 288 -5.83 9.57 -10.61
CA LEU A 288 -7.21 9.92 -10.92
C LEU A 288 -7.80 10.85 -9.85
N PHE A 289 -7.39 10.69 -8.59
CA PHE A 289 -7.82 11.56 -7.50
C PHE A 289 -7.35 13.00 -7.72
N ASP A 290 -6.09 13.20 -8.10
CA ASP A 290 -5.54 14.53 -8.38
C ASP A 290 -6.25 15.20 -9.56
N ILE A 291 -6.60 14.44 -10.61
CA ILE A 291 -7.39 14.96 -11.73
C ILE A 291 -8.77 15.45 -11.25
N VAL A 292 -9.42 14.70 -10.38
CA VAL A 292 -10.72 15.10 -9.82
C VAL A 292 -10.56 16.30 -8.87
N ALA A 293 -9.45 16.40 -8.14
CA ALA A 293 -9.15 17.52 -7.25
C ALA A 293 -8.93 18.84 -7.99
N GLU A 294 -8.42 18.82 -9.23
CA GLU A 294 -8.27 20.03 -10.05
C GLU A 294 -9.61 20.68 -10.40
N ASP A 295 -10.62 19.85 -10.65
CA ASP A 295 -11.97 20.31 -10.93
C ASP A 295 -12.76 20.62 -9.65
N CYS A 296 -12.19 20.35 -8.46
CA CYS A 296 -12.88 20.56 -7.20
C CYS A 296 -11.97 21.00 -6.04
N SER A 297 -11.95 22.32 -5.79
CA SER A 297 -11.13 22.94 -4.74
C SER A 297 -11.39 22.40 -3.33
N ALA A 298 -12.62 21.97 -3.03
CA ALA A 298 -13.00 21.41 -1.74
C ALA A 298 -12.23 20.12 -1.40
N ILE A 299 -11.75 19.37 -2.41
CA ILE A 299 -10.87 18.22 -2.19
C ILE A 299 -9.51 18.69 -1.67
N GLY A 300 -8.95 19.74 -2.26
CA GLY A 300 -7.71 20.36 -1.79
C GLY A 300 -7.80 20.88 -0.35
N GLU A 301 -8.97 21.39 0.05
CA GLU A 301 -9.25 21.80 1.44
C GLU A 301 -9.19 20.61 2.40
N ILE A 302 -9.82 19.48 2.06
CA ILE A 302 -9.75 18.25 2.86
C ILE A 302 -8.30 17.77 2.99
N VAL A 303 -7.57 17.68 1.87
CA VAL A 303 -6.17 17.22 1.88
C VAL A 303 -5.31 18.10 2.79
N LYS A 304 -5.46 19.43 2.66
CA LYS A 304 -4.74 20.38 3.49
C LYS A 304 -5.12 20.23 4.97
N TYR A 305 -6.42 20.15 5.27
CA TYR A 305 -6.90 20.03 6.64
C TYR A 305 -6.38 18.75 7.30
N SER A 306 -6.45 17.61 6.61
CA SER A 306 -5.97 16.32 7.12
C SER A 306 -4.48 16.37 7.45
N TYR A 307 -3.67 16.99 6.59
CA TYR A 307 -2.26 17.15 6.87
C TYR A 307 -1.99 18.04 8.09
N GLU A 308 -2.62 19.21 8.16
CA GLU A 308 -2.36 20.20 9.22
C GLU A 308 -2.86 19.73 10.59
N ASN A 309 -4.01 19.06 10.65
CA ASN A 309 -4.72 18.81 11.91
C ASN A 309 -4.81 17.34 12.32
N ILE A 310 -4.74 16.39 11.38
CA ILE A 310 -4.90 14.95 11.67
C ILE A 310 -3.53 14.27 11.72
N TYR A 311 -2.76 14.31 10.63
CA TYR A 311 -1.48 13.60 10.54
C TYR A 311 -0.39 14.24 11.41
N ASN A 312 -0.43 15.57 11.58
CA ASN A 312 0.47 16.29 12.49
C ASN A 312 -0.08 16.41 13.92
N HIS A 313 -1.18 15.71 14.24
CA HIS A 313 -1.68 15.68 15.61
C HIS A 313 -0.64 15.02 16.54
N ARG A 314 -0.38 15.64 17.69
CA ARG A 314 0.69 15.22 18.62
C ARG A 314 0.66 13.72 18.94
N GLY A 315 -0.51 13.16 19.19
CA GLY A 315 -0.66 11.72 19.51
C GLY A 315 -0.26 10.79 18.37
N VAL A 316 -0.46 11.21 17.11
CA VAL A 316 -0.03 10.44 15.93
C VAL A 316 1.49 10.46 15.83
N VAL A 317 2.09 11.64 15.94
CA VAL A 317 3.55 11.84 15.89
C VAL A 317 4.27 11.09 17.02
N GLU A 318 3.72 11.06 18.23
CA GLU A 318 4.29 10.30 19.35
C GLU A 318 4.33 8.79 19.06
N ILE A 319 3.28 8.24 18.44
CA ILE A 319 3.21 6.82 18.04
C ILE A 319 4.24 6.52 16.94
N GLU A 320 4.35 7.37 15.92
CA GLU A 320 5.31 7.22 14.84
C GLU A 320 6.77 7.19 15.33
N ASN A 321 7.12 8.12 16.23
CA ASN A 321 8.46 8.15 16.83
C ASN A 321 8.76 6.89 17.66
N ALA A 322 7.80 6.45 18.49
CA ALA A 322 7.96 5.23 19.27
C ALA A 322 8.10 4.00 18.36
N GLY A 323 7.30 3.92 17.30
CA GLY A 323 7.31 2.84 16.31
C GLY A 323 8.65 2.71 15.61
N TYR A 324 9.24 3.84 15.20
CA TYR A 324 10.57 3.88 14.60
C TYR A 324 11.62 3.21 15.51
N HIS A 325 11.65 3.59 16.79
CA HIS A 325 12.61 3.03 17.75
C HIS A 325 12.39 1.55 18.03
N VAL A 326 11.14 1.12 18.16
CA VAL A 326 10.79 -0.30 18.36
C VAL A 326 11.32 -1.14 17.21
N MET A 327 11.02 -0.74 15.97
CA MET A 327 11.44 -1.49 14.78
C MET A 327 12.95 -1.54 14.61
N TYR A 328 13.63 -0.40 14.80
CA TYR A 328 15.09 -0.32 14.71
C TYR A 328 15.78 -1.28 15.70
N GLU A 329 15.31 -1.33 16.94
CA GLU A 329 15.89 -2.19 17.97
C GLU A 329 15.59 -3.67 17.76
N LEU A 330 14.43 -4.01 17.20
CA LEU A 330 14.13 -5.39 16.78
C LEU A 330 15.07 -5.82 15.65
N LEU A 331 15.29 -4.99 14.62
CA LEU A 331 16.26 -5.27 13.56
C LEU A 331 17.66 -5.50 14.14
N ASN A 332 18.10 -4.62 15.04
CA ASN A 332 19.39 -4.75 15.71
C ASN A 332 19.54 -6.08 16.48
N HIS A 333 18.45 -6.58 17.06
CA HIS A 333 18.44 -7.85 17.76
C HIS A 333 18.61 -9.07 16.84
N PHE A 334 18.11 -9.03 15.60
CA PHE A 334 18.04 -10.21 14.72
C PHE A 334 19.08 -10.22 13.59
N ILE A 335 19.46 -9.07 13.02
CA ILE A 335 20.31 -9.00 11.82
C ILE A 335 21.74 -9.49 12.09
N GLY A 336 22.36 -9.04 13.18
CA GLY A 336 23.70 -9.53 13.57
C GLY A 336 23.75 -11.06 13.73
N PRO A 337 22.86 -11.67 14.53
CA PRO A 337 22.79 -13.13 14.69
C PRO A 337 22.57 -13.91 13.39
N ILE A 338 21.66 -13.46 12.51
CA ILE A 338 21.35 -14.21 11.29
C ILE A 338 22.53 -14.20 10.30
N LEU A 339 23.30 -13.10 10.29
CA LEU A 339 24.44 -12.95 9.38
C LEU A 339 25.64 -13.83 9.73
N LYS A 340 25.80 -14.20 11.01
CA LYS A 340 26.89 -15.07 11.48
C LYS A 340 26.71 -16.51 10.96
N ASN A 341 27.83 -17.12 10.57
CA ASN A 341 27.91 -18.55 10.28
C ASN A 341 27.50 -19.38 11.50
N LYS A 342 26.90 -20.56 11.27
CA LYS A 342 26.32 -21.40 12.33
C LYS A 342 27.33 -21.73 13.44
N GLU A 343 28.60 -21.95 13.10
CA GLU A 343 29.67 -22.29 14.06
C GLU A 343 30.11 -21.08 14.91
N LYS A 344 29.99 -19.86 14.37
CA LYS A 344 30.40 -18.61 15.03
C LYS A 344 29.29 -17.98 15.90
N ARG A 345 28.08 -18.56 15.90
CA ARG A 345 26.95 -18.05 16.70
C ARG A 345 27.17 -18.35 18.18
N THR A 346 27.16 -17.30 18.99
CA THR A 346 27.12 -17.39 20.45
C THR A 346 25.80 -17.98 20.94
N GLN A 347 25.70 -18.33 22.22
CA GLN A 347 24.44 -18.78 22.79
C GLN A 347 23.35 -17.68 22.76
N ALA A 348 23.74 -16.41 22.88
CA ALA A 348 22.82 -15.29 22.73
C ALA A 348 22.27 -15.21 21.30
N ASP A 349 23.14 -15.33 20.28
CA ASP A 349 22.73 -15.34 18.87
C ASP A 349 21.73 -16.48 18.59
N LYS A 350 21.99 -17.68 19.12
CA LYS A 350 21.10 -18.84 18.97
C LYS A 350 19.75 -18.62 19.65
N LYS A 351 19.72 -17.98 20.84
CA LYS A 351 18.47 -17.65 21.54
C LYS A 351 17.66 -16.59 20.80
N ALA A 352 18.31 -15.56 20.25
CA ALA A 352 17.65 -14.54 19.44
C ALA A 352 16.94 -15.18 18.24
N LEU A 353 17.64 -15.99 17.44
CA LEU A 353 17.06 -16.63 16.26
C LEU A 353 15.94 -17.64 16.57
N LYS A 354 15.91 -18.20 17.79
CA LYS A 354 14.79 -19.08 18.24
C LYS A 354 13.48 -18.33 18.45
N LEU A 355 13.50 -17.00 18.56
CA LEU A 355 12.29 -16.18 18.65
C LEU A 355 11.62 -15.99 17.28
N ILE A 356 12.31 -16.29 16.18
CA ILE A 356 11.75 -16.22 14.82
C ILE A 356 10.89 -17.48 14.61
N PRO A 357 9.59 -17.33 14.25
CA PRO A 357 8.72 -18.47 14.00
C PRO A 357 9.23 -19.38 12.88
N GLY A 358 9.05 -20.70 13.03
CA GLY A 358 9.61 -21.70 12.11
C GLY A 358 9.17 -21.61 10.65
N GLN A 359 8.09 -20.88 10.35
CA GLN A 359 7.64 -20.60 8.98
C GLN A 359 8.63 -19.73 8.20
N PHE A 360 9.42 -18.89 8.91
CA PHE A 360 10.51 -18.10 8.37
C PHE A 360 11.81 -18.90 8.52
N ASP A 361 12.25 -19.56 7.43
CA ASP A 361 13.31 -20.56 7.52
C ASP A 361 14.71 -19.93 7.66
N THR A 362 15.15 -19.75 8.90
CA THR A 362 16.49 -19.25 9.25
C THR A 362 17.61 -20.28 9.08
N THR A 363 17.29 -21.49 8.60
CA THR A 363 18.20 -22.64 8.57
C THR A 363 18.62 -23.08 7.16
N LYS A 364 18.04 -22.48 6.10
CA LYS A 364 18.37 -22.77 4.70
C LYS A 364 19.87 -22.59 4.44
N GLU A 365 20.56 -23.70 4.16
CA GLU A 365 22.03 -23.71 4.07
C GLU A 365 22.59 -23.04 2.82
N LYS A 366 21.77 -22.93 1.75
CA LYS A 366 22.16 -22.33 0.47
C LYS A 366 21.70 -20.86 0.31
N SER A 367 21.23 -20.23 1.38
CA SER A 367 20.74 -18.86 1.30
C SER A 367 21.86 -17.83 1.33
N THR A 368 21.79 -16.85 0.42
CA THR A 368 22.72 -15.71 0.39
C THR A 368 22.53 -14.83 1.64
N PRO A 369 23.52 -13.99 2.00
CA PRO A 369 23.35 -13.00 3.08
C PRO A 369 22.09 -12.14 2.92
N TYR A 370 21.80 -11.67 1.71
CA TYR A 370 20.59 -10.93 1.37
C TYR A 370 19.30 -11.73 1.67
N GLN A 371 19.20 -12.98 1.21
CA GLN A 371 18.02 -13.83 1.49
C GLN A 371 17.80 -14.11 2.98
N ARG A 372 18.90 -14.26 3.74
CA ARG A 372 18.83 -14.41 5.20
C ARG A 372 18.34 -13.15 5.91
N ILE A 373 18.78 -11.97 5.43
CA ILE A 373 18.27 -10.68 5.91
C ILE A 373 16.78 -10.57 5.60
N LEU A 374 16.37 -10.86 4.37
CA LEU A 374 14.96 -10.82 3.98
C LEU A 374 14.10 -11.76 4.83
N THR A 375 14.61 -12.92 5.26
CA THR A 375 13.88 -13.79 6.19
C THR A 375 13.57 -13.09 7.52
N VAL A 376 14.48 -12.26 8.02
CA VAL A 376 14.25 -11.44 9.23
C VAL A 376 13.28 -10.29 8.91
N VAL A 377 13.46 -9.61 7.79
CA VAL A 377 12.57 -8.51 7.36
C VAL A 377 11.13 -9.02 7.14
N ASP A 378 10.95 -10.21 6.57
CA ASP A 378 9.65 -10.87 6.40
C ASP A 378 8.96 -11.10 7.75
N TYR A 379 9.74 -11.54 8.75
CA TYR A 379 9.21 -11.74 10.10
C TYR A 379 8.83 -10.41 10.76
N LEU A 380 9.69 -9.40 10.70
CA LEU A 380 9.47 -8.11 11.36
C LEU A 380 8.36 -7.29 10.69
N SER A 381 8.34 -7.24 9.36
CA SER A 381 7.31 -6.54 8.59
C SER A 381 5.94 -7.22 8.69
N GLY A 382 5.91 -8.54 8.89
CA GLY A 382 4.68 -9.29 9.16
C GLY A 382 4.10 -9.12 10.57
N MET A 383 4.73 -8.33 11.45
CA MET A 383 4.22 -8.08 12.80
C MET A 383 3.10 -7.04 12.81
N THR A 384 2.20 -7.16 13.78
CA THR A 384 1.31 -6.05 14.16
C THR A 384 2.02 -5.12 15.14
N ASP A 385 1.60 -3.84 15.21
CA ASP A 385 2.15 -2.83 16.13
C ASP A 385 2.18 -3.32 17.58
N LEU A 386 1.10 -3.97 18.03
CA LEU A 386 1.01 -4.53 19.37
C LEU A 386 2.03 -5.66 19.59
N TYR A 387 2.17 -6.58 18.62
CA TYR A 387 3.11 -7.68 18.74
C TYR A 387 4.57 -7.20 18.74
N ALA A 388 4.92 -6.28 17.83
CA ALA A 388 6.24 -5.67 17.78
C ALA A 388 6.59 -4.96 19.09
N THR A 389 5.65 -4.18 19.63
CA THR A 389 5.81 -3.47 20.91
C THR A 389 6.02 -4.43 22.07
N GLU A 390 5.21 -5.48 22.18
CA GLU A 390 5.32 -6.44 23.28
C GLU A 390 6.58 -7.29 23.17
N LEU A 391 6.98 -7.69 21.96
CA LEU A 391 8.24 -8.39 21.73
C LEU A 391 9.44 -7.51 22.12
N TYR A 392 9.43 -6.24 21.72
CA TYR A 392 10.46 -5.26 22.11
C TYR A 392 10.57 -5.13 23.64
N LYS A 393 9.44 -4.93 24.34
CA LYS A 393 9.44 -4.83 25.81
C LYS A 393 9.98 -6.08 26.49
N LYS A 394 9.69 -7.27 25.95
CA LYS A 394 10.22 -8.55 26.47
C LYS A 394 11.72 -8.67 26.24
N ILE A 395 12.20 -8.38 25.03
CA ILE A 395 13.64 -8.44 24.67
C ILE A 395 14.46 -7.46 25.51
N LYS A 396 13.93 -6.25 25.75
CA LYS A 396 14.59 -5.21 26.54
C LYS A 396 14.43 -5.39 28.06
N GLY A 397 13.70 -6.40 28.52
CA GLY A 397 13.46 -6.63 29.95
C GLY A 397 12.58 -5.57 30.63
N ILE A 398 11.90 -4.73 29.85
CA ILE A 398 10.95 -3.71 30.36
C ILE A 398 9.71 -4.40 30.94
N LYS A 399 9.27 -5.48 30.28
CA LYS A 399 8.17 -6.32 30.74
C LYS A 399 8.63 -7.78 30.75
N ILE A 400 8.99 -8.27 31.93
CA ILE A 400 9.31 -9.69 32.14
C ILE A 400 8.00 -10.39 32.50
N GLY A 401 7.38 -11.06 31.51
CA GLY A 401 6.18 -11.85 31.75
C GLY A 401 6.54 -13.21 32.34
N MET A 402 6.14 -13.47 33.59
CA MET A 402 6.18 -14.79 34.24
C MET A 402 5.05 -15.73 33.81
N ASN A 403 4.40 -15.49 32.67
CA ASN A 403 3.31 -16.34 32.19
C ASN A 403 3.83 -17.24 31.07
N PHE A 404 4.30 -18.42 31.46
CA PHE A 404 4.64 -19.53 30.56
C PHE A 404 3.39 -20.31 30.17
#